data_AF-F6XTD2-F1
#
_entry.id   AF-F6XTD2-F1
#
_cell.length_a   1.000
_cell.length_b   1.000
_cell.length_c   1.000
_cell.angle_alpha   90.00
_cell.angle_beta   90.00
_cell.angle_gamma   90.00
#
_symmetry.space_group_name_H-M   'P 1'
#
loop_
_entity.id
_entity.type
_entity.pdbx_description
1 polymer ?
#
loop_
_entity_poly.entity_id
_entity_poly.type
_entity_poly.pdbx_seq_one_letter_code
_entity_poly.pdbx_strand_id
1 'polypeptide(L)'
;VNRTVSVVSGGQSYVLNRYYVPYGGPRPESYRKDAELANSVPEGDRETLWAELKAGAESGWDFSSRWLVGGPDPDLLSSIRTSKMVPADLNAFLCQAEELMSNFYSRLGQQDLDLPIWNPNLSS
;
A
#
# COMPACT_ATOMS: atom_id res chain seq x y z
N VAL A 1 4.05 -11.55 -0.72
CA VAL A 1 4.99 -10.42 -0.81
C VAL A 1 4.77 -9.52 0.38
N ASN A 2 5.82 -9.15 1.12
CA ASN A 2 5.68 -8.27 2.27
C ASN A 2 5.54 -6.79 1.83
N ARG A 3 4.47 -6.12 2.25
CA ARG A 3 4.15 -4.72 1.95
C ARG A 3 4.30 -3.79 3.15
N THR A 4 4.81 -4.29 4.27
CA THR A 4 5.05 -3.50 5.47
C THR A 4 6.53 -3.13 5.61
N VAL A 5 6.78 -2.05 6.36
CA VAL A 5 8.11 -1.59 6.76
C VAL A 5 8.10 -1.18 8.23
N SER A 6 9.20 -1.42 8.92
CA SER A 6 9.40 -0.97 10.30
C SER A 6 10.00 0.44 10.30
N VAL A 7 9.36 1.36 11.01
CA VAL A 7 9.80 2.76 11.17
C VAL A 7 10.05 3.02 12.65
N VAL A 8 11.23 3.54 12.99
CA VAL A 8 11.56 3.92 14.36
C VAL A 8 11.38 5.42 14.52
N SER A 9 10.56 5.83 15.50
CA SER A 9 10.34 7.23 15.83
C SER A 9 10.14 7.39 17.33
N GLY A 10 10.84 8.36 17.94
CA GLY A 10 10.72 8.63 19.38
C GLY A 10 11.09 7.43 20.28
N GLY A 11 11.97 6.54 19.83
CA GLY A 11 12.36 5.33 20.56
C GLY A 11 11.39 4.15 20.44
N GLN A 12 10.26 4.33 19.73
CA GLN A 12 9.28 3.28 19.47
C GLN A 12 9.38 2.78 18.03
N SER A 13 9.16 1.48 17.83
CA SER A 13 9.06 0.86 16.51
C SER A 13 7.60 0.73 16.10
N TYR A 14 7.30 1.12 14.86
CA TYR A 14 5.99 1.06 14.24
C TYR A 14 6.07 0.23 12.96
N VAL A 15 5.02 -0.55 12.67
CA VAL A 15 4.88 -1.28 11.41
C VAL A 15 3.88 -0.53 10.55
N LEU A 16 4.31 -0.06 9.39
CA LEU A 16 3.49 0.74 8.47
C LEU A 16 3.47 0.11 7.08
N ASN A 17 2.45 0.45 6.29
CA ASN A 17 2.24 -0.07 4.95
C ASN A 17 2.80 0.88 3.89
N ARG A 18 3.17 0.30 2.74
CA ARG A 18 3.59 1.03 1.53
C ARG A 18 2.98 0.42 0.27
N TYR A 19 2.89 1.22 -0.79
CA TYR A 19 2.60 0.70 -2.13
C TYR A 19 3.81 -0.09 -2.63
N TYR A 20 3.58 -1.31 -3.07
CA TYR A 20 4.66 -2.18 -3.51
C TYR A 20 4.14 -3.25 -4.47
N VAL A 21 4.62 -3.17 -5.71
CA VAL A 21 4.32 -4.11 -6.77
C VAL A 21 5.61 -4.88 -7.10
N PRO A 22 5.67 -6.20 -6.85
CA PRO A 22 6.89 -6.99 -6.98
C PRO A 22 7.14 -7.51 -8.41
N TYR A 23 6.41 -7.00 -9.41
CA TYR A 23 6.42 -7.52 -10.78
C TYR A 23 6.96 -6.50 -11.77
N GLY A 24 8.01 -6.88 -12.49
CA GLY A 24 8.57 -6.11 -13.60
C GLY A 24 7.67 -6.08 -14.85
N GLY A 25 8.18 -5.45 -15.91
CA GLY A 25 7.50 -5.25 -17.19
C GLY A 25 6.59 -4.00 -17.21
N PRO A 26 6.44 -3.35 -18.37
CA PRO A 26 5.63 -2.14 -18.52
C PRO A 26 4.15 -2.40 -18.20
N ARG A 27 3.44 -1.37 -17.75
CA ARG A 27 1.99 -1.47 -17.49
C ARG A 27 1.22 -1.72 -18.79
N PRO A 28 0.23 -2.62 -18.82
CA PRO A 28 -0.50 -2.94 -20.05
C PRO A 28 -1.26 -1.73 -20.63
N GLU A 29 -1.84 -0.88 -19.77
CA GLU A 29 -2.57 0.32 -20.17
C GLU A 29 -1.66 1.46 -20.64
N SER A 30 -0.37 1.42 -20.32
CA SER A 30 0.64 2.45 -20.66
C SER A 30 1.90 1.87 -21.32
N TYR A 31 1.77 0.71 -21.98
CA TYR A 31 2.90 -0.14 -22.37
C TYR A 31 4.01 0.62 -23.10
N ARG A 32 3.63 1.35 -24.17
CA ARG A 32 4.57 2.09 -25.02
C ARG A 32 5.34 3.13 -24.22
N LYS A 33 4.66 3.90 -23.37
CA LYS A 33 5.29 4.99 -22.58
C LYS A 33 6.25 4.43 -21.54
N ASP A 34 5.84 3.38 -20.81
CA ASP A 34 6.67 2.73 -19.80
C ASP A 34 7.90 2.04 -20.43
N ALA A 35 7.76 1.46 -21.62
CA ALA A 35 8.86 0.85 -22.36
C ALA A 35 9.84 1.90 -22.91
N GLU A 36 9.33 3.00 -23.46
CA GLU A 36 10.15 4.13 -23.92
C GLU A 36 10.93 4.75 -22.76
N LEU A 37 10.27 4.98 -21.61
CA LEU A 37 10.92 5.54 -20.43
C LEU A 37 12.03 4.63 -19.89
N ALA A 38 11.83 3.31 -19.94
CA ALA A 38 12.84 2.33 -19.51
C ALA A 38 14.10 2.33 -20.37
N ASN A 39 14.09 2.94 -21.56
CA ASN A 39 15.30 3.15 -22.34
C ASN A 39 16.20 4.27 -21.77
N SER A 40 15.68 5.09 -20.84
CA SER A 40 16.47 6.13 -20.16
C SER A 40 17.28 5.61 -18.97
N VAL A 41 17.10 4.35 -18.58
CA VAL A 41 17.83 3.70 -17.48
C VAL A 41 18.61 2.47 -17.98
N PRO A 42 19.68 2.05 -17.28
CA PRO A 42 20.38 0.80 -17.58
C PRO A 42 19.44 -0.40 -17.61
N GLU A 43 19.75 -1.41 -18.42
CA GLU A 43 18.90 -2.60 -18.59
C GLU A 43 18.58 -3.30 -17.27
N GLY A 44 19.55 -3.40 -16.36
CA GLY A 44 19.37 -3.99 -15.03
C GLY A 44 18.43 -3.22 -14.10
N ASP A 45 18.15 -1.95 -14.38
CA ASP A 45 17.27 -1.10 -13.57
C ASP A 45 15.84 -1.02 -14.12
N ARG A 46 15.60 -1.53 -15.34
CA ARG A 46 14.29 -1.41 -16.02
C ARG A 46 13.17 -2.09 -15.25
N GLU A 47 13.41 -3.29 -14.72
CA GLU A 47 12.43 -4.01 -13.90
C GLU A 47 12.07 -3.25 -12.64
N THR A 48 13.07 -2.66 -11.97
CA THR A 48 12.86 -1.82 -10.80
C THR A 48 12.04 -0.59 -11.17
N LEU A 49 12.38 0.10 -12.26
CA LEU A 49 11.62 1.26 -12.74
C LEU A 49 10.16 0.89 -13.01
N TRP A 50 9.88 -0.19 -13.73
CA TRP A 50 8.51 -0.63 -14.00
C TRP A 50 7.74 -0.98 -12.73
N ALA A 51 8.38 -1.61 -11.75
CA ALA A 51 7.78 -1.88 -10.44
C ALA A 51 7.41 -0.58 -9.69
N GLU A 52 8.28 0.43 -9.76
CA GLU A 52 8.02 1.75 -9.14
C GLU A 52 6.89 2.51 -9.87
N LEU A 53 6.83 2.46 -11.20
CA LEU A 53 5.72 3.02 -11.98
C LEU A 53 4.39 2.37 -11.63
N LYS A 54 4.36 1.04 -11.47
CA LYS A 54 3.17 0.31 -11.02
C LYS A 54 2.76 0.66 -9.59
N ALA A 55 3.72 0.82 -8.68
CA ALA A 55 3.43 1.27 -7.32
C ALA A 55 2.87 2.71 -7.32
N GLY A 56 3.40 3.59 -8.19
CA GLY A 56 2.85 4.92 -8.44
C GLY A 56 1.39 4.87 -8.91
N ALA A 57 1.08 4.00 -9.87
CA ALA A 57 -0.29 3.78 -10.33
C ALA A 57 -1.20 3.18 -9.23
N GLU A 58 -0.74 2.19 -8.47
CA GLU A 58 -1.48 1.59 -7.33
C GLU A 58 -1.83 2.63 -6.26
N SER A 59 -1.01 3.67 -6.11
CA SER A 59 -1.27 4.77 -5.17
C SER A 59 -2.43 5.68 -5.55
N GLY A 60 -2.85 5.67 -6.82
CA GLY A 60 -3.79 6.64 -7.39
C GLY A 60 -3.18 7.99 -7.78
N TRP A 61 -1.86 8.19 -7.56
CA TRP A 61 -1.13 9.42 -7.90
C TRP A 61 -0.13 9.18 -9.06
N ASP A 62 -0.64 8.90 -10.27
CA ASP A 62 0.11 8.61 -11.51
C ASP A 62 0.28 9.86 -12.41
N PHE A 63 1.45 10.49 -12.54
CA PHE A 63 2.54 10.50 -11.57
C PHE A 63 2.63 11.85 -10.87
N SER A 64 3.18 11.84 -9.66
CA SER A 64 3.33 13.02 -8.80
C SER A 64 4.77 13.19 -8.36
N SER A 65 5.22 14.45 -8.23
CA SER A 65 6.53 14.81 -7.67
C SER A 65 6.72 14.25 -6.25
N ARG A 66 5.62 13.95 -5.54
CA ARG A 66 5.60 13.21 -4.27
C ARG A 66 6.47 11.96 -4.30
N TRP A 67 6.54 11.25 -5.44
CA TRP A 67 7.25 9.98 -5.58
C TRP A 67 8.65 10.09 -6.19
N LEU A 68 9.04 11.27 -6.67
CA LEU A 68 10.29 11.48 -7.41
C LEU A 68 11.43 11.85 -6.45
N VAL A 69 12.63 11.39 -6.76
CA VAL A 69 13.85 11.69 -6.00
C VAL A 69 14.81 12.47 -6.90
N GLY A 70 15.29 13.65 -6.46
CA GLY A 70 16.34 14.40 -7.20
C GLY A 70 16.02 15.84 -7.60
N GLY A 71 14.89 16.42 -7.18
CA GLY A 71 14.58 17.85 -7.41
C GLY A 71 13.71 18.13 -8.65
N PRO A 72 13.44 19.41 -8.97
CA PRO A 72 12.35 19.84 -9.84
C PRO A 72 12.70 19.81 -11.33
N ASP A 73 13.14 18.65 -11.84
CA ASP A 73 13.22 18.44 -13.28
C ASP A 73 11.93 17.73 -13.75
N PRO A 74 11.12 18.32 -14.63
CA PRO A 74 9.91 17.67 -15.14
C PRO A 74 10.18 16.40 -15.96
N ASP A 75 11.41 16.18 -16.44
CA ASP A 75 11.81 14.97 -17.19
C ASP A 75 12.25 13.79 -16.29
N LEU A 76 12.08 13.91 -14.97
CA LEU A 76 12.66 13.03 -13.95
C LEU A 76 11.85 11.78 -13.59
N LEU A 77 10.89 11.34 -14.42
CA LEU A 77 10.01 10.22 -14.05
C LEU A 77 10.78 8.90 -13.83
N SER A 78 11.96 8.74 -14.43
CA SER A 78 12.85 7.59 -14.18
C SER A 78 13.37 7.51 -12.72
N SER A 79 13.29 8.61 -11.96
CA SER A 79 13.67 8.67 -10.55
C SER A 79 12.55 8.30 -9.59
N ILE A 80 11.38 7.87 -10.09
CA ILE A 80 10.26 7.43 -9.24
C ILE A 80 10.69 6.33 -8.27
N ARG A 81 10.38 6.50 -6.98
CA ARG A 81 10.69 5.57 -5.89
C ARG A 81 9.50 5.41 -4.93
N THR A 82 8.29 5.25 -5.47
CA THR A 82 7.05 5.10 -4.70
C THR A 82 7.15 4.03 -3.61
N SER A 83 7.80 2.89 -3.89
CA SER A 83 7.97 1.79 -2.93
C SER A 83 8.91 2.08 -1.76
N LYS A 84 9.68 3.17 -1.86
CA LYS A 84 10.61 3.59 -0.80
C LYS A 84 9.98 4.57 0.18
N MET A 85 8.74 4.99 -0.06
CA MET A 85 8.03 5.95 0.77
C MET A 85 6.93 5.28 1.60
N VAL A 86 6.69 5.82 2.79
CA VAL A 86 5.57 5.42 3.66
C VAL A 86 4.44 6.45 3.49
N PRO A 87 3.36 6.13 2.76
CA PRO A 87 2.31 7.09 2.45
C PRO A 87 1.39 7.32 3.65
N ALA A 88 1.22 8.57 4.08
CA ALA A 88 0.33 8.91 5.20
C ALA A 88 -1.14 8.59 4.91
N ASP A 89 -1.59 8.83 3.67
CA ASP A 89 -2.94 8.52 3.18
C ASP A 89 -3.25 7.01 3.22
N LEU A 90 -2.37 6.16 2.70
CA LEU A 90 -2.54 4.71 2.75
C LEU A 90 -2.72 4.22 4.20
N ASN A 91 -1.85 4.67 5.10
CA ASN A 91 -1.89 4.23 6.50
C ASN A 91 -3.09 4.80 7.26
N ALA A 92 -3.57 6.00 6.91
CA ALA A 92 -4.82 6.54 7.45
C ALA A 92 -6.03 5.70 7.04
N PHE A 93 -6.12 5.31 5.76
CA PHE A 93 -7.20 4.43 5.29
C PHE A 93 -7.16 3.05 5.95
N LEU A 94 -5.98 2.46 6.10
CA LEU A 94 -5.83 1.16 6.75
C LEU A 94 -6.14 1.23 8.25
N CYS A 95 -5.70 2.28 8.95
CA CYS A 95 -6.06 2.50 10.35
C CYS A 95 -7.59 2.56 10.54
N GLN A 96 -8.29 3.30 9.68
CA GLN A 96 -9.76 3.36 9.73
C GLN A 96 -10.40 2.01 9.40
N ALA A 97 -9.86 1.27 8.43
CA ALA A 97 -10.37 -0.07 8.09
C ALA A 97 -10.18 -1.06 9.25
N GLU A 98 -9.04 -1.02 9.93
CA GLU A 98 -8.74 -1.83 11.12
C GLU A 98 -9.68 -1.51 12.29
N GLU A 99 -9.94 -0.22 12.54
CA GLU A 99 -10.92 0.22 13.55
C GLU A 99 -12.34 -0.29 13.21
N LEU A 100 -12.76 -0.16 11.95
CA LEU A 100 -14.06 -0.64 11.49
C LEU A 100 -14.18 -2.17 11.64
N MET A 101 -13.13 -2.91 11.30
CA MET A 101 -13.07 -4.36 11.49
C MET A 101 -13.16 -4.74 12.97
N SER A 102 -12.45 -4.04 13.85
CA SER A 102 -12.52 -4.25 15.30
C SER A 102 -13.93 -4.01 15.85
N ASN A 103 -14.59 -2.96 15.36
CA ASN A 103 -15.98 -2.65 15.71
C ASN A 103 -16.96 -3.74 15.24
N PHE A 104 -16.81 -4.24 14.02
CA PHE A 104 -17.63 -5.36 13.53
C PHE A 104 -17.38 -6.64 14.31
N TYR A 105 -16.12 -6.98 14.58
CA TYR A 105 -15.77 -8.14 15.39
C TYR A 105 -16.41 -8.07 16.78
N SER A 106 -16.35 -6.91 17.44
CA SER A 106 -16.94 -6.72 18.77
C SER A 106 -18.47 -6.84 18.77
N ARG A 107 -19.14 -6.37 17.72
CA ARG A 107 -20.62 -6.44 17.61
C ARG A 107 -21.13 -7.81 17.23
N LEU A 108 -20.45 -8.49 16.30
CA LEU A 108 -20.83 -9.83 15.85
C LEU A 108 -20.43 -10.89 16.88
N GLY A 109 -19.28 -10.74 17.55
CA GLY A 109 -18.85 -11.63 18.63
C GLY A 109 -19.72 -11.57 19.89
N GLN A 110 -20.61 -10.57 20.02
CA GLN A 110 -21.63 -10.50 21.06
C GLN A 110 -22.96 -11.18 20.66
N GLN A 111 -23.19 -11.46 19.37
CA GLN A 111 -24.43 -12.11 18.93
C GLN A 111 -24.49 -13.62 19.18
N ASP A 112 -23.37 -14.25 19.57
CA ASP A 112 -23.33 -15.69 19.90
C ASP A 112 -23.71 -16.01 21.36
N LEU A 113 -24.00 -15.01 22.22
CA LEU A 113 -24.32 -15.24 23.64
C LEU A 113 -25.79 -15.00 24.04
N ASP A 114 -26.62 -14.46 23.15
CA ASP A 114 -28.05 -14.18 23.42
C ASP A 114 -29.00 -14.98 22.49
N LEU A 115 -28.63 -16.22 22.13
CA LEU A 115 -29.57 -17.16 21.53
C LEU A 115 -30.34 -17.90 22.65
N PRO A 116 -31.66 -17.69 22.82
CA PRO A 116 -32.45 -18.24 23.92
C PRO A 116 -32.66 -19.77 23.89
N ILE A 117 -31.92 -20.50 23.04
CA ILE A 117 -32.05 -21.95 22.86
C ILE A 117 -31.14 -22.73 23.84
N TRP A 118 -30.18 -22.09 24.50
CA TRP A 118 -29.24 -22.75 25.42
C TRP A 118 -29.15 -22.10 26.82
N ASN A 119 -30.30 -21.72 27.41
CA ASN A 119 -30.34 -21.36 28.83
C ASN A 119 -30.88 -22.54 29.69
N PRO A 120 -30.02 -23.32 30.37
CA PRO A 120 -30.45 -24.43 31.23
C PRO A 120 -31.16 -23.99 32.52
N ASN A 121 -31.28 -22.68 32.80
CA ASN A 121 -31.93 -22.16 34.02
C ASN A 121 -33.39 -21.71 33.82
N LEU A 122 -34.03 -22.08 32.70
CA LEU A 122 -35.43 -21.74 32.40
C LEU A 122 -36.42 -22.93 32.47
N SER A 123 -36.10 -23.99 33.22
CA SER A 123 -37.08 -25.02 33.58
C SER A 123 -37.47 -24.94 35.06
N SER A 124 -38.50 -24.16 35.36
CA SER A 124 -39.41 -24.39 36.49
C SER A 124 -40.60 -25.21 36.03
#